data_AF-A0A960QTG8-F1
#
_entry.id   AF-A0A960QTG8-F1
#
_cell.length_a   1.000
_cell.length_b   1.000
_cell.length_c   1.000
_cell.angle_alpha   90.00
_cell.angle_beta   90.00
_cell.angle_gamma   90.00
#
_symmetry.space_group_name_H-M   'P 1'
#
loop_
_entity.id
_entity.type
_entity.pdbx_description
1 polymer ?
#
loop_
_entity_poly.entity_id
_entity_poly.type
_entity_poly.pdbx_seq_one_letter_code
_entity_poly.pdbx_strand_id
1 'polypeptide(L)'
;MKKLIRHELDSNQAISYFLENLENTNNLSSFLLKKIKFNKGRFFTLLPNNANLFNKYNFKEGGILPYQPKKEYVCKGEKAFYSEIPNIRTEVSNFINKTIKEHSYNCVVDDVIRYATDKKLPDIFFELGFTRGNEIYYVIQRDSTCPENIMSCLNLSNAFWHSLCILTSAHFDDTLGRTLNDEKLNEICERAQMVILGAYDSEGYLFWEKT
;
A
#
# COMPACT_ATOMS: atom_id res chain seq x y z
N MET A 1 19.53 -3.10 -3.94
CA MET A 1 18.15 -3.55 -3.60
C MET A 1 18.24 -4.82 -2.79
N LYS A 2 17.48 -4.92 -1.71
CA LYS A 2 17.38 -6.12 -0.88
C LYS A 2 16.67 -7.23 -1.67
N LYS A 3 17.11 -8.48 -1.55
CA LYS A 3 16.34 -9.61 -2.05
C LYS A 3 15.21 -9.89 -1.08
N LEU A 4 13.97 -9.75 -1.51
CA LEU A 4 12.79 -10.10 -0.71
C LEU A 4 12.46 -11.58 -0.84
N ILE A 5 12.00 -12.16 0.25
CA ILE A 5 11.57 -13.55 0.37
C ILE A 5 10.13 -13.54 0.84
N ARG A 6 9.32 -14.40 0.21
CA ARG A 6 7.93 -14.61 0.57
C ARG A 6 7.84 -15.48 1.82
N HIS A 7 7.19 -14.95 2.84
CA HIS A 7 6.86 -15.67 4.06
C HIS A 7 5.35 -15.80 4.16
N GLU A 8 4.84 -17.02 4.06
CA GLU A 8 3.42 -17.30 4.31
C GLU A 8 3.07 -17.01 5.78
N LEU A 9 1.83 -16.59 5.97
CA LEU A 9 1.27 -16.18 7.25
C LEU A 9 0.02 -16.99 7.57
N ASP A 10 -0.22 -17.18 8.86
CA ASP A 10 -1.49 -17.70 9.34
C ASP A 10 -2.64 -16.74 8.96
N SER A 11 -3.66 -17.27 8.29
CA SER A 11 -4.77 -16.48 7.78
C SER A 11 -5.58 -15.82 8.88
N ASN A 12 -5.74 -16.44 10.05
CA ASN A 12 -6.59 -15.87 11.10
C ASN A 12 -5.99 -14.58 11.66
N GLN A 13 -4.68 -14.59 11.95
CA GLN A 13 -3.98 -13.40 12.43
C GLN A 13 -3.95 -12.28 11.39
N ALA A 14 -3.68 -12.64 10.13
CA ALA A 14 -3.60 -11.67 9.04
C ALA A 14 -4.97 -11.04 8.69
N ILE A 15 -6.04 -11.85 8.71
CA ILE A 15 -7.42 -11.34 8.50
C ILE A 15 -7.78 -10.34 9.58
N SER A 16 -7.55 -10.65 10.86
CA SER A 16 -7.87 -9.73 11.96
C SER A 16 -7.20 -8.37 11.77
N TYR A 17 -5.93 -8.35 11.35
CA TYR A 17 -5.22 -7.11 11.04
C TYR A 17 -5.83 -6.36 9.85
N PHE A 18 -6.16 -7.07 8.76
CA PHE A 18 -6.82 -6.47 7.59
C PHE A 18 -8.17 -5.82 7.96
N LEU A 19 -9.00 -6.53 8.73
CA LEU A 19 -10.31 -6.02 9.14
C LEU A 19 -10.15 -4.75 9.97
N GLU A 20 -9.25 -4.77 10.96
CA GLU A 20 -9.01 -3.61 11.83
C GLU A 20 -8.53 -2.37 11.06
N ASN A 21 -7.65 -2.53 10.06
CA ASN A 21 -7.12 -1.40 9.29
C ASN A 21 -8.07 -0.91 8.20
N LEU A 22 -9.03 -1.71 7.75
CA LEU A 22 -9.97 -1.33 6.69
C LEU A 22 -11.30 -0.79 7.24
N GLU A 23 -11.69 -1.21 8.44
CA GLU A 23 -12.97 -0.84 9.02
C GLU A 23 -13.06 0.68 9.27
N ASN A 24 -14.17 1.27 8.84
CA ASN A 24 -14.48 2.71 8.99
C ASN A 24 -13.39 3.68 8.47
N THR A 25 -12.52 3.23 7.55
CA THR A 25 -11.43 4.06 7.04
C THR A 25 -11.88 5.00 5.92
N ASN A 26 -12.42 4.46 4.83
CA ASN A 26 -12.92 5.23 3.69
C ASN A 26 -13.83 4.38 2.79
N ASN A 27 -14.27 4.94 1.66
CA ASN A 27 -15.11 4.21 0.72
C ASN A 27 -14.41 2.95 0.18
N LEU A 28 -13.20 3.06 -0.39
CA LEU A 28 -12.51 1.90 -0.97
C LEU A 28 -12.37 0.73 0.01
N SER A 29 -11.98 1.03 1.26
CA SER A 29 -11.87 0.02 2.33
C SER A 29 -13.23 -0.61 2.67
N SER A 30 -14.29 0.20 2.73
CA SER A 30 -15.66 -0.29 2.94
C SER A 30 -16.14 -1.20 1.81
N PHE A 31 -15.82 -0.87 0.56
CA PHE A 31 -16.14 -1.71 -0.61
C PHE A 31 -15.34 -3.01 -0.61
N LEU A 32 -14.05 -2.96 -0.27
CA LEU A 32 -13.20 -4.15 -0.12
C LEU A 32 -13.78 -5.13 0.89
N LEU A 33 -14.12 -4.66 2.09
CA LEU A 33 -14.69 -5.48 3.16
C LEU A 33 -16.01 -6.16 2.76
N LYS A 34 -16.83 -5.50 1.94
CA LYS A 34 -18.10 -6.05 1.45
C LYS A 34 -17.91 -7.11 0.35
N LYS A 35 -16.87 -6.97 -0.48
CA LYS A 35 -16.72 -7.76 -1.72
C LYS A 35 -15.72 -8.90 -1.59
N ILE A 36 -14.64 -8.70 -0.84
CA ILE A 36 -13.57 -9.69 -0.72
C ILE A 36 -13.86 -10.66 0.42
N LYS A 37 -13.85 -11.96 0.09
CA LYS A 37 -13.82 -13.03 1.08
C LYS A 37 -12.37 -13.36 1.39
N PHE A 38 -11.79 -12.65 2.36
CA PHE A 38 -10.35 -12.76 2.67
C PHE A 38 -9.91 -14.18 3.05
N ASN A 39 -10.80 -14.99 3.63
CA ASN A 39 -10.57 -16.41 3.93
C ASN A 39 -10.42 -17.32 2.69
N LYS A 40 -10.72 -16.82 1.49
CA LYS A 40 -10.54 -17.51 0.20
C LYS A 40 -9.27 -17.10 -0.54
N GLY A 41 -8.34 -16.42 0.13
CA GLY A 41 -7.02 -16.11 -0.43
C GLY A 41 -5.90 -16.57 0.49
N ARG A 42 -4.68 -16.17 0.16
CA ARG A 42 -3.47 -16.45 0.94
C ARG A 42 -2.87 -15.16 1.46
N PHE A 43 -2.31 -15.24 2.66
CA PHE A 43 -1.63 -14.12 3.28
C PHE A 43 -0.13 -14.37 3.34
N PHE A 44 0.64 -13.36 2.95
CA PHE A 44 2.09 -13.41 3.03
C PHE A 44 2.67 -12.03 3.31
N THR A 45 3.93 -12.01 3.73
CA THR A 45 4.75 -10.80 3.74
C THR A 45 6.02 -11.04 2.94
N LEU A 46 6.61 -9.96 2.42
CA LEU A 46 7.87 -9.98 1.70
C LEU A 46 8.94 -9.36 2.58
N LEU A 47 9.93 -10.14 3.02
CA LEU A 47 10.97 -9.68 3.94
C LEU A 47 12.36 -10.05 3.45
N PRO A 48 13.40 -9.25 3.74
CA PRO A 48 14.78 -9.62 3.42
C PRO A 48 15.29 -10.73 4.34
N ASN A 49 16.37 -11.41 3.91
CA ASN A 49 17.03 -12.50 4.66
C ASN A 49 17.40 -12.15 6.11
N ASN A 50 17.66 -10.88 6.39
CA ASN A 50 18.09 -10.40 7.71
C ASN A 50 16.93 -9.84 8.55
N ALA A 51 15.67 -10.04 8.14
CA ALA A 51 14.51 -9.63 8.92
C ALA A 51 14.38 -10.43 10.22
N ASN A 52 13.84 -9.79 11.26
CA ASN A 52 13.57 -10.40 12.55
C ASN A 52 12.25 -11.18 12.53
N LEU A 53 12.28 -12.42 12.06
CA LEU A 53 11.07 -13.25 11.91
C LEU A 53 10.35 -13.57 13.23
N PHE A 54 10.95 -13.30 14.39
CA PHE A 54 10.24 -13.36 15.68
C PHE A 54 9.06 -12.36 15.71
N ASN A 55 9.23 -11.19 15.09
CA ASN A 55 8.21 -10.14 15.01
C ASN A 55 7.28 -10.31 13.80
N LYS A 56 7.30 -11.44 13.10
CA LYS A 56 6.56 -11.63 11.83
C LYS A 56 5.05 -11.36 11.96
N TYR A 57 4.46 -11.58 13.13
CA TYR A 57 3.03 -11.35 13.39
C TYR A 57 2.75 -10.04 14.17
N ASN A 58 3.78 -9.26 14.51
CA ASN A 58 3.64 -7.98 15.22
C ASN A 58 3.35 -6.85 14.22
N PHE A 59 2.26 -6.97 13.46
CA PHE A 59 1.98 -6.09 12.31
C PHE A 59 1.82 -4.60 12.65
N LYS A 60 1.55 -4.25 13.91
CA LYS A 60 1.38 -2.85 14.35
C LYS A 60 2.68 -2.18 14.79
N GLU A 61 3.70 -2.97 15.09
CA GLU A 61 4.94 -2.47 15.70
C GLU A 61 6.12 -2.65 14.75
N GLY A 62 7.08 -1.73 14.82
CA GLY A 62 8.33 -1.83 14.09
C GLY A 62 9.26 -2.93 14.62
N GLY A 63 10.47 -2.99 14.05
CA GLY A 63 11.48 -3.98 14.43
C GLY A 63 11.34 -5.31 13.69
N ILE A 64 10.67 -5.34 12.54
CA ILE A 64 10.76 -6.47 11.61
C ILE A 64 12.04 -6.38 10.77
N LEU A 65 12.53 -5.16 10.50
CA LEU A 65 13.80 -4.92 9.82
C LEU A 65 14.92 -4.57 10.82
N PRO A 66 16.19 -4.87 10.47
CA PRO A 66 17.32 -4.46 11.29
C PRO A 66 17.41 -2.95 11.47
N TYR A 67 17.66 -2.53 12.71
CA TYR A 67 17.83 -1.14 13.10
C TYR A 67 18.94 -0.44 12.31
N GLN A 68 18.71 0.81 11.94
CA GLN A 68 19.70 1.68 11.31
C GLN A 68 20.43 2.51 12.37
N PRO A 69 21.76 2.67 12.28
CA PRO A 69 22.53 3.44 13.24
C PRO A 69 22.04 4.88 13.33
N LYS A 70 22.12 5.46 14.54
CA LYS A 70 21.80 6.88 14.77
C LYS A 70 22.78 7.76 14.00
N LYS A 71 22.25 8.76 13.31
CA LYS A 71 23.00 9.82 12.64
C LYS A 71 22.94 11.07 13.51
N GLU A 72 24.08 11.73 13.69
CA GLU A 72 24.19 13.02 14.39
C GLU A 72 23.91 14.18 13.41
N TYR A 73 23.22 15.20 13.87
CA TYR A 73 23.06 16.47 13.18
C TYR A 73 23.01 17.63 14.18
N VAL A 74 23.15 18.86 13.69
CA VAL A 74 23.10 20.07 14.53
C VAL A 74 21.78 20.79 14.29
N CYS A 75 21.01 21.01 15.35
CA CYS A 75 19.78 21.80 15.33
C CYS A 75 19.92 22.96 16.31
N LYS A 76 19.85 24.20 15.81
CA LYS A 76 19.97 25.43 16.64
C LYS A 76 21.24 25.47 17.51
N GLY A 77 22.35 24.91 17.02
CA GLY A 77 23.63 24.86 17.75
C GLY A 77 23.77 23.70 18.73
N GLU A 78 22.74 22.87 18.91
CA GLU A 78 22.78 21.69 19.77
C GLU A 78 22.91 20.39 18.95
N LYS A 79 23.61 19.41 19.51
CA LYS A 79 23.71 18.07 18.93
C LYS A 79 22.38 17.34 19.08
N ALA A 80 21.85 16.86 17.96
CA ALA A 80 20.66 16.04 17.89
C ALA A 80 20.95 14.75 17.12
N PHE A 81 20.08 13.75 17.29
CA PHE A 81 20.22 12.45 16.64
C PHE A 81 18.92 12.04 15.97
N TYR A 82 19.03 11.35 14.84
CA TYR A 82 17.90 10.69 14.19
C TYR A 82 18.33 9.33 13.65
N SER A 83 17.37 8.44 13.43
CA SER A 83 17.57 7.22 12.66
C SER A 83 16.55 7.19 11.54
N GLU A 84 16.97 6.76 10.36
CA GLU A 84 16.04 6.46 9.28
C GLU A 84 15.31 5.16 9.61
N ILE A 85 13.98 5.19 9.52
CA ILE A 85 13.17 3.97 9.67
C ILE A 85 13.51 3.06 8.48
N PRO A 86 14.08 1.86 8.72
CA PRO A 86 14.34 0.93 7.63
C PRO A 86 13.02 0.55 6.97
N ASN A 87 12.98 0.49 5.64
CA ASN A 87 11.80 -0.01 4.93
C ASN A 87 12.20 -0.82 3.69
N ILE A 88 11.20 -1.40 3.04
CA ILE A 88 11.32 -2.18 1.80
C ILE A 88 10.49 -1.58 0.64
N ARG A 89 10.11 -0.30 0.71
CA ARG A 89 9.20 0.29 -0.30
C ARG A 89 9.77 0.21 -1.70
N THR A 90 11.09 0.32 -1.86
CA THR A 90 11.77 0.22 -3.18
C THR A 90 11.60 -1.15 -3.75
N GLU A 91 11.87 -2.16 -2.95
CA GLU A 91 11.71 -3.54 -3.36
C GLU A 91 10.25 -3.91 -3.62
N VAL A 92 9.32 -3.42 -2.80
CA VAL A 92 7.87 -3.65 -2.98
C VAL A 92 7.32 -2.92 -4.22
N SER A 93 7.78 -1.71 -4.50
CA SER A 93 7.40 -0.98 -5.72
C SER A 93 7.85 -1.72 -6.98
N ASN A 94 9.06 -2.28 -6.95
CA ASN A 94 9.56 -3.13 -8.03
C ASN A 94 8.77 -4.44 -8.15
N PHE A 95 8.41 -5.07 -7.04
CA PHE A 95 7.55 -6.26 -7.02
C PHE A 95 6.19 -5.95 -7.65
N ILE A 96 5.51 -4.87 -7.22
CA ILE A 96 4.22 -4.45 -7.76
C ILE A 96 4.32 -4.17 -9.26
N ASN A 97 5.32 -3.40 -9.68
CA ASN A 97 5.54 -3.09 -11.10
C ASN A 97 5.69 -4.36 -11.93
N LYS A 98 6.47 -5.33 -11.44
CA LYS A 98 6.66 -6.62 -12.08
C LYS A 98 5.33 -7.38 -12.18
N THR A 99 4.59 -7.51 -11.08
CA THR A 99 3.30 -8.20 -11.01
C THR A 99 2.27 -7.58 -11.96
N ILE A 100 2.21 -6.24 -12.03
CA ILE A 100 1.38 -5.50 -12.98
C ILE A 100 1.69 -5.90 -14.42
N LYS A 101 2.97 -5.91 -14.80
CA LYS A 101 3.39 -6.23 -16.18
C LYS A 101 3.15 -7.69 -16.55
N GLU A 102 3.45 -8.62 -15.63
CA GLU A 102 3.31 -10.06 -15.87
C GLU A 102 1.85 -10.48 -16.02
N HIS A 103 0.93 -9.85 -15.27
CA HIS A 103 -0.47 -10.24 -15.24
C HIS A 103 -1.43 -9.23 -15.86
N SER A 104 -0.90 -8.13 -16.42
CA SER A 104 -1.69 -7.04 -17.02
C SER A 104 -2.72 -6.42 -16.04
N TYR A 105 -2.34 -6.28 -14.77
CA TYR A 105 -3.18 -5.66 -13.73
C TYR A 105 -3.05 -4.14 -13.70
N ASN A 106 -4.06 -3.47 -13.16
CA ASN A 106 -3.96 -2.08 -12.75
C ASN A 106 -3.74 -1.99 -11.24
N CYS A 107 -3.21 -0.87 -10.76
CA CYS A 107 -2.93 -0.64 -9.35
C CYS A 107 -3.69 0.59 -8.86
N VAL A 108 -4.39 0.45 -7.73
CA VAL A 108 -5.10 1.54 -7.05
C VAL A 108 -4.48 1.72 -5.68
N VAL A 109 -3.93 2.89 -5.41
CA VAL A 109 -3.35 3.26 -4.12
C VAL A 109 -4.20 4.33 -3.48
N ASP A 110 -4.51 4.14 -2.21
CA ASP A 110 -5.35 5.02 -1.41
C ASP A 110 -4.53 6.14 -0.75
N ASP A 111 -5.03 7.38 -0.79
CA ASP A 111 -4.45 8.51 -0.06
C ASP A 111 -5.42 8.97 1.03
N VAL A 112 -5.25 8.41 2.23
CA VAL A 112 -6.06 8.75 3.41
C VAL A 112 -5.60 10.02 4.12
N ILE A 113 -4.49 10.63 3.68
CA ILE A 113 -3.92 11.82 4.33
C ILE A 113 -4.53 13.09 3.73
N ARG A 114 -4.82 13.08 2.43
CA ARG A 114 -5.21 14.27 1.66
C ARG A 114 -6.66 14.20 1.20
N TYR A 115 -7.21 15.38 0.94
CA TYR A 115 -8.53 15.53 0.34
C TYR A 115 -8.46 16.29 -0.98
N ALA A 116 -9.38 16.00 -1.89
CA ALA A 116 -9.48 16.70 -3.19
C ALA A 116 -9.68 18.22 -3.04
N THR A 117 -10.15 18.68 -1.88
CA THR A 117 -10.34 20.10 -1.52
C THR A 117 -9.09 20.76 -0.93
N ASP A 118 -7.99 20.03 -0.74
CA ASP A 118 -6.76 20.60 -0.21
C ASP A 118 -6.21 21.67 -1.15
N LYS A 119 -5.71 22.77 -0.55
CA LYS A 119 -5.18 23.92 -1.32
C LYS A 119 -4.01 23.55 -2.24
N LYS A 120 -3.28 22.50 -1.90
CA LYS A 120 -2.13 22.01 -2.66
C LYS A 120 -2.12 20.50 -2.67
N LEU A 121 -2.25 19.95 -3.86
CA LEU A 121 -2.10 18.52 -4.14
C LEU A 121 -0.69 18.23 -4.65
N PRO A 122 -0.16 17.02 -4.43
CA PRO A 122 1.13 16.61 -4.99
C PRO A 122 1.05 16.53 -6.52
N ASP A 123 2.14 16.83 -7.22
CA ASP A 123 2.14 16.91 -8.69
C ASP A 123 1.65 15.61 -9.37
N ILE A 124 1.98 14.46 -8.77
CA ILE A 124 1.56 13.13 -9.24
C ILE A 124 0.04 12.95 -9.26
N PHE A 125 -0.73 13.72 -8.47
CA PHE A 125 -2.19 13.73 -8.53
C PHE A 125 -2.70 14.16 -9.91
N PHE A 126 -2.05 15.13 -10.56
CA PHE A 126 -2.48 15.58 -11.89
C PHE A 126 -2.22 14.54 -12.98
N GLU A 127 -1.35 13.57 -12.73
CA GLU A 127 -1.07 12.48 -13.66
C GLU A 127 -1.93 11.25 -13.36
N LEU A 128 -2.00 10.82 -12.10
CA LEU A 128 -2.54 9.52 -11.68
C LEU A 128 -3.73 9.63 -10.72
N GLY A 129 -4.08 10.83 -10.29
CA GLY A 129 -5.10 11.09 -9.28
C GLY A 129 -6.51 10.91 -9.80
N PHE A 130 -7.29 10.19 -9.00
CA PHE A 130 -8.71 9.95 -9.12
C PHE A 130 -9.41 10.35 -7.84
N THR A 131 -10.70 10.68 -7.92
CA THR A 131 -11.46 11.12 -6.75
C THR A 131 -12.77 10.38 -6.55
N ARG A 132 -13.22 10.34 -5.29
CA ARG A 132 -14.55 9.89 -4.86
C ARG A 132 -15.06 10.90 -3.84
N GLY A 133 -15.87 11.86 -4.27
CA GLY A 133 -16.18 13.00 -3.42
C GLY A 133 -14.88 13.72 -3.05
N ASN A 134 -14.52 13.74 -1.76
CA ASN A 134 -13.28 14.35 -1.27
C ASN A 134 -12.09 13.39 -1.14
N GLU A 135 -12.29 12.08 -1.27
CA GLU A 135 -11.20 11.10 -1.16
C GLU A 135 -10.34 11.08 -2.43
N ILE A 136 -9.05 10.80 -2.26
CA ILE A 136 -8.07 10.71 -3.34
C ILE A 136 -7.57 9.28 -3.49
N TYR A 137 -7.46 8.84 -4.73
CA TYR A 137 -6.86 7.57 -5.12
C TYR A 137 -5.86 7.81 -6.23
N TYR A 138 -4.76 7.07 -6.25
CA TYR A 138 -3.83 7.05 -7.36
C TYR A 138 -4.03 5.77 -8.17
N VAL A 139 -4.37 5.90 -9.45
CA VAL A 139 -4.55 4.77 -10.36
C VAL A 139 -3.37 4.70 -11.31
N ILE A 140 -2.64 3.59 -11.23
CA ILE A 140 -1.50 3.27 -12.09
C ILE A 140 -1.97 2.20 -13.07
N GLN A 141 -2.11 2.59 -14.34
CA GLN A 141 -2.52 1.65 -15.38
C GLN A 141 -1.34 0.80 -15.85
N ARG A 142 -1.64 -0.42 -16.30
CA ARG A 142 -0.64 -1.42 -16.70
C ARG A 142 0.34 -0.91 -17.78
N ASP A 143 -0.14 -0.09 -18.70
CA ASP A 143 0.64 0.37 -19.87
C ASP A 143 1.54 1.57 -19.54
N SER A 144 1.28 2.25 -18.42
CA SER A 144 2.01 3.43 -17.95
C SER A 144 2.73 3.19 -16.61
N THR A 145 2.90 1.92 -16.21
CA THR A 145 3.49 1.60 -14.91
C THR A 145 5.01 1.77 -14.90
N CYS A 146 5.50 2.41 -13.84
CA CYS A 146 6.92 2.43 -13.49
C CYS A 146 7.10 2.33 -11.96
N PRO A 147 8.22 1.76 -11.48
CA PRO A 147 8.49 1.64 -10.04
C PRO A 147 8.47 2.97 -9.30
N GLU A 148 8.89 4.06 -9.93
CA GLU A 148 8.98 5.40 -9.34
C GLU A 148 7.60 6.00 -9.02
N ASN A 149 6.62 5.79 -9.91
CA ASN A 149 5.24 6.21 -9.69
C ASN A 149 4.60 5.38 -8.57
N ILE A 150 4.81 4.06 -8.56
CA ILE A 150 4.31 3.18 -7.48
C ILE A 150 4.91 3.60 -6.15
N MET A 151 6.21 3.82 -6.09
CA MET A 151 6.92 4.29 -4.90
C MET A 151 6.33 5.61 -4.39
N SER A 152 6.13 6.57 -5.29
CA SER A 152 5.56 7.87 -4.94
C SER A 152 4.17 7.72 -4.33
N CYS A 153 3.30 6.91 -4.96
CA CYS A 153 1.95 6.63 -4.44
C CYS A 153 2.00 5.93 -3.07
N LEU A 154 2.86 4.93 -2.89
CA LEU A 154 3.03 4.25 -1.60
C LEU A 154 3.52 5.21 -0.51
N ASN A 155 4.42 6.14 -0.82
CA ASN A 155 4.87 7.17 0.12
C ASN A 155 3.75 8.14 0.50
N LEU A 156 2.90 8.53 -0.48
CA LEU A 156 1.77 9.43 -0.25
C LEU A 156 0.67 8.76 0.58
N SER A 157 0.49 7.45 0.40
CA SER A 157 -0.43 6.59 1.14
C SER A 157 0.02 6.27 2.57
N ASN A 158 1.30 6.48 2.91
CA ASN A 158 1.89 6.02 4.17
C ASN A 158 1.49 6.88 5.37
N ALA A 159 0.24 6.75 5.82
CA ALA A 159 -0.19 7.23 7.12
C ALA A 159 0.27 6.26 8.22
N PHE A 160 0.40 6.74 9.46
CA PHE A 160 0.86 5.91 10.58
C PHE A 160 -0.05 4.70 10.86
N TRP A 161 -1.32 4.77 10.46
CA TRP A 161 -2.36 3.77 10.75
C TRP A 161 -2.90 3.09 9.50
N HIS A 162 -2.53 3.52 8.29
CA HIS A 162 -3.10 2.96 7.06
C HIS A 162 -2.22 3.25 5.86
N SER A 163 -2.11 2.26 4.99
CA SER A 163 -1.61 2.41 3.63
C SER A 163 -2.19 1.25 2.83
N LEU A 164 -2.98 1.55 1.80
CA LEU A 164 -3.72 0.54 1.05
C LEU A 164 -3.37 0.64 -0.44
N CYS A 165 -2.99 -0.50 -1.01
CA CYS A 165 -2.75 -0.68 -2.43
C CYS A 165 -3.46 -1.94 -2.92
N ILE A 166 -4.15 -1.87 -4.06
CA ILE A 166 -4.90 -2.97 -4.65
C ILE A 166 -4.40 -3.21 -6.06
N LEU A 167 -4.05 -4.45 -6.40
CA LEU A 167 -3.88 -4.87 -7.78
C LEU A 167 -5.17 -5.51 -8.27
N THR A 168 -5.70 -5.02 -9.38
CA THR A 168 -7.01 -5.39 -9.90
C THR A 168 -6.99 -5.57 -11.41
N SER A 169 -7.85 -6.44 -11.94
CA SER A 169 -8.11 -6.57 -13.37
C SER A 169 -9.29 -5.72 -13.86
N ALA A 170 -9.75 -4.75 -13.05
CA ALA A 170 -10.72 -3.75 -13.47
C ALA A 170 -10.15 -2.82 -14.55
N HIS A 171 -11.01 -2.37 -15.47
CA HIS A 171 -10.64 -1.44 -16.53
C HIS A 171 -10.94 0.01 -16.14
N PHE A 172 -10.18 0.95 -16.69
CA PHE A 172 -10.32 2.39 -16.37
C PHE A 172 -10.59 3.25 -17.61
N ASP A 173 -10.73 2.66 -18.79
CA ASP A 173 -10.90 3.38 -20.07
C ASP A 173 -12.21 4.19 -20.14
N ASP A 174 -13.17 3.86 -19.28
CA ASP A 174 -14.53 4.42 -19.18
C ASP A 174 -14.68 5.49 -18.09
N THR A 175 -13.61 5.80 -17.35
CA THR A 175 -13.69 6.73 -16.20
C THR A 175 -13.61 8.19 -16.62
N LEU A 176 -14.76 8.73 -17.02
CA LEU A 176 -14.96 10.15 -17.31
C LEU A 176 -14.48 11.03 -16.13
N GLY A 177 -13.58 11.96 -16.43
CA GLY A 177 -13.14 12.99 -15.47
C GLY A 177 -12.40 12.45 -14.24
N ARG A 178 -11.83 11.23 -14.30
CA ARG A 178 -11.07 10.61 -13.19
C ARG A 178 -11.85 10.54 -11.87
N THR A 179 -13.17 10.37 -11.95
CA THR A 179 -14.03 10.19 -10.78
C THR A 179 -14.42 8.72 -10.67
N LEU A 180 -14.29 8.13 -9.48
CA LEU A 180 -14.66 6.74 -9.19
C LEU A 180 -16.08 6.69 -8.62
N ASN A 181 -17.05 6.23 -9.41
CA ASN A 181 -18.41 5.99 -8.93
C ASN A 181 -18.52 4.61 -8.20
N ASP A 182 -19.72 4.27 -7.72
CA ASP A 182 -19.94 3.05 -6.93
C ASP A 182 -19.71 1.79 -7.75
N GLU A 183 -20.14 1.83 -9.01
CA GLU A 183 -19.95 0.74 -9.95
C GLU A 183 -18.46 0.47 -10.16
N LYS A 184 -17.64 1.51 -10.32
CA LYS A 184 -16.19 1.37 -10.50
C LYS A 184 -15.51 0.88 -9.23
N LEU A 185 -15.86 1.39 -8.05
CA LEU A 185 -15.31 0.88 -6.78
C LEU A 185 -15.68 -0.59 -6.55
N ASN A 186 -16.93 -0.98 -6.87
CA ASN A 186 -17.36 -2.38 -6.86
C ASN A 186 -16.51 -3.21 -7.80
N GLU A 187 -16.34 -2.77 -9.06
CA GLU A 187 -15.55 -3.48 -10.07
C GLU A 187 -14.10 -3.68 -9.60
N ILE A 188 -13.46 -2.62 -9.08
CA ILE A 188 -12.10 -2.67 -8.53
C ILE A 188 -11.98 -3.76 -7.47
N CYS A 189 -12.92 -3.83 -6.54
CA CYS A 189 -12.90 -4.77 -5.43
C CYS A 189 -13.27 -6.20 -5.85
N GLU A 190 -14.24 -6.38 -6.75
CA GLU A 190 -14.64 -7.70 -7.26
C GLU A 190 -13.54 -8.35 -8.10
N ARG A 191 -12.80 -7.52 -8.85
CA ARG A 191 -11.69 -7.91 -9.70
C ARG A 191 -10.32 -7.81 -9.02
N ALA A 192 -10.28 -7.50 -7.72
CA ALA A 192 -9.05 -7.49 -6.95
C ALA A 192 -8.36 -8.87 -6.99
N GLN A 193 -7.06 -8.84 -7.29
CA GLN A 193 -6.19 -10.01 -7.36
C GLN A 193 -5.20 -10.01 -6.18
N MET A 194 -4.81 -8.83 -5.73
CA MET A 194 -3.95 -8.65 -4.57
C MET A 194 -4.35 -7.40 -3.79
N VAL A 195 -4.30 -7.48 -2.47
CA VAL A 195 -4.47 -6.33 -1.57
C VAL A 195 -3.22 -6.25 -0.70
N ILE A 196 -2.66 -5.06 -0.61
CA ILE A 196 -1.38 -4.78 0.03
C ILE A 196 -1.64 -3.70 1.08
N LEU A 197 -1.44 -4.06 2.34
CA LEU A 197 -1.57 -3.15 3.47
C LEU A 197 -0.21 -2.85 4.08
N GLY A 198 0.03 -1.58 4.41
CA GLY A 198 1.19 -1.17 5.21
C GLY A 198 1.19 -1.91 6.55
N ALA A 199 2.36 -2.34 7.00
CA ALA A 199 2.52 -3.07 8.25
C ALA A 199 3.90 -2.79 8.87
N TYR A 200 4.05 -3.23 10.12
CA TYR A 200 5.28 -3.16 10.90
C TYR A 200 5.79 -1.72 11.06
N ASP A 201 4.89 -0.78 11.39
CA ASP A 201 5.22 0.64 11.55
C ASP A 201 6.00 1.22 10.35
N SER A 202 5.42 1.08 9.15
CA SER A 202 6.00 1.54 7.88
C SER A 202 7.27 0.79 7.41
N GLU A 203 7.73 -0.25 8.12
CA GLU A 203 8.91 -1.02 7.71
C GLU A 203 8.58 -2.02 6.59
N GLY A 204 7.34 -2.50 6.50
CA GLY A 204 6.93 -3.54 5.55
C GLY A 204 5.46 -3.52 5.18
N TYR A 205 5.00 -4.65 4.63
CA TYR A 205 3.65 -4.80 4.11
C TYR A 205 3.12 -6.20 4.35
N LEU A 206 1.81 -6.29 4.52
CA LEU A 206 1.03 -7.52 4.54
C LEU A 206 0.26 -7.64 3.23
N PHE A 207 0.36 -8.79 2.59
CA PHE A 207 -0.25 -9.07 1.29
C PHE A 207 -1.35 -10.10 1.47
N TRP A 208 -2.48 -9.85 0.83
CA TRP A 208 -3.50 -10.84 0.53
C TRP A 208 -3.51 -11.08 -0.99
N GLU A 209 -3.54 -12.33 -1.40
CA GLU A 209 -3.58 -12.74 -2.80
C GLU A 209 -4.73 -13.72 -3.03
N LYS A 210 -5.49 -13.46 -4.10
CA LYS A 210 -6.61 -14.30 -4.52
C LYS A 210 -6.10 -15.63 -5.05
N THR A 211 -6.71 -16.74 -4.64
CA THR A 211 -6.44 -18.10 -5.14
C THR A 211 -7.46 -18.57 -6.15
#